data_AF-R1DA13-F1
#
_entry.id   AF-R1DA13-F1
#
_cell.length_a   1.000
_cell.length_b   1.000
_cell.length_c   1.000
_cell.angle_alpha   90.00
_cell.angle_beta   90.00
_cell.angle_gamma   90.00
#
_symmetry.space_group_name_H-M   'P 1'
#
loop_
_entity.id
_entity.type
_entity.pdbx_description
1 polymer ?
#
loop_
_entity_poly.entity_id
_entity_poly.type
_entity_poly.pdbx_seq_one_letter_code
_entity_poly.pdbx_strand_id
1 'polypeptide(L)'
;GPVPRADAQRRARVPRAARAQARPRLSRLAARRGGLSAGGNLAMAALLAPLLLHHAPPPVVEALGGCDPVMPDAILLLCPVLNICRSPSPSRVVFASDVLLPQPLLKAFATAYDNDSDHWMVRDPIFSPVFAPDEALRQLPPTTILCGGLDPLLDDSVDFNTRIRRMGVPGELHIYRSLPH
;
A
#
# COMPACT_ATOMS: atom_id res chain seq x y z
N GLY A 1 44.88 16.22 59.29
CA GLY A 1 45.34 15.37 58.18
C GLY A 1 45.52 13.94 58.67
N PRO A 2 45.61 12.92 57.80
CA PRO A 2 45.67 12.89 56.34
C PRO A 2 44.53 12.09 55.67
N VAL A 3 44.45 12.15 54.34
CA VAL A 3 43.67 11.25 53.45
C VAL A 3 44.69 10.49 52.59
N PRO A 4 44.52 9.17 52.32
CA PRO A 4 44.33 8.71 50.93
C PRO A 4 43.42 7.46 50.81
N ARG A 5 42.38 7.49 49.97
CA ARG A 5 42.28 7.01 48.56
C ARG A 5 42.05 5.50 48.36
N ALA A 6 40.98 5.26 47.59
CA ALA A 6 40.74 4.18 46.63
C ALA A 6 40.62 2.73 47.15
N ASP A 7 39.46 2.10 46.95
CA ASP A 7 39.40 1.12 45.85
C ASP A 7 37.99 0.57 45.55
N ALA A 8 37.84 0.21 44.28
CA ALA A 8 36.90 -0.75 43.71
C ALA A 8 35.41 -0.37 43.60
N GLN A 9 35.12 0.32 42.49
CA GLN A 9 33.86 0.22 41.77
C GLN A 9 33.43 -1.26 41.60
N ARG A 10 32.47 -1.72 42.41
CA ARG A 10 31.76 -2.97 42.13
C ARG A 10 30.73 -2.70 41.03
N ARG A 11 31.18 -2.64 39.77
CA ARG A 11 30.28 -2.76 38.61
C ARG A 11 29.68 -4.16 38.67
N ALA A 12 28.47 -4.28 39.20
CA ALA A 12 27.67 -5.47 39.04
C ALA A 12 27.52 -5.72 37.53
N ARG A 13 28.26 -6.71 37.01
CA ARG A 13 28.03 -7.26 35.68
C ARG A 13 26.61 -7.82 35.69
N VAL A 14 25.68 -7.08 35.11
CA VAL A 14 24.35 -7.61 34.78
C VAL A 14 24.58 -8.84 33.90
N PRO A 15 24.11 -10.04 34.30
CA PRO A 15 24.33 -11.24 33.53
C PRO A 15 23.77 -11.08 32.11
N ARG A 16 24.57 -11.48 31.11
CA ARG A 16 24.26 -11.41 29.66
C ARG A 16 22.90 -12.03 29.27
N ALA A 17 22.30 -12.84 30.15
CA ALA A 17 20.99 -13.45 29.98
C ALA A 17 19.80 -12.46 30.11
N ALA A 18 19.97 -11.32 30.79
CA ALA A 18 18.89 -10.35 31.02
C ALA A 18 18.67 -9.35 29.87
N ARG A 19 19.56 -9.33 28.86
CA ARG A 19 19.41 -8.46 27.67
C ARG A 19 18.59 -9.10 26.53
N ALA A 20 18.15 -10.35 26.70
CA ALA A 20 17.41 -11.09 25.68
C ALA A 20 15.88 -10.99 25.80
N GLN A 21 15.33 -10.29 26.81
CA GLN A 21 13.89 -10.27 27.10
C GLN A 21 13.20 -8.90 26.96
N ALA A 22 13.83 -7.94 26.28
CA ALA A 22 13.21 -6.65 25.98
C ALA A 22 13.32 -6.26 24.50
N ARG A 23 13.21 -7.24 23.59
CA ARG A 23 12.72 -6.92 22.25
C ARG A 23 11.20 -6.92 22.34
N PRO A 24 10.51 -5.79 22.11
CA PRO A 24 9.06 -5.83 22.01
C PRO A 24 8.74 -6.89 20.95
N ARG A 25 7.95 -7.89 21.34
CA ARG A 25 7.44 -8.91 20.42
C ARG A 25 6.57 -8.17 19.40
N LEU A 26 7.17 -7.76 18.30
CA LEU A 26 6.50 -7.24 17.10
C LEU A 26 5.47 -8.24 16.53
N SER A 27 5.44 -9.48 17.05
CA SER A 27 4.59 -10.59 16.61
C SER A 27 3.10 -10.49 17.00
N ARG A 28 2.57 -9.31 17.33
CA ARG A 28 1.12 -9.12 17.59
C ARG A 28 0.51 -7.87 16.97
N LEU A 29 1.31 -7.00 16.36
CA LEU A 29 0.79 -6.16 15.29
C LEU A 29 0.91 -7.01 14.03
N ALA A 30 -0.13 -7.79 13.74
CA ALA A 30 -0.32 -8.39 12.43
C ALA A 30 0.09 -7.33 11.39
N ALA A 31 0.96 -7.67 10.45
CA ALA A 31 1.68 -6.72 9.61
C ALA A 31 0.72 -6.04 8.64
N ARG A 32 -0.19 -5.19 9.13
CA ARG A 32 -1.18 -4.49 8.34
C ARG A 32 -0.45 -3.40 7.56
N ARG A 33 -0.41 -3.54 6.24
CA ARG A 33 0.04 -2.47 5.34
C ARG A 33 -1.16 -1.66 4.91
N GLY A 34 -0.93 -0.44 4.43
CA GLY A 34 -2.01 0.41 3.99
C GLY A 34 -1.53 1.79 3.60
N GLY A 35 -2.45 2.58 3.06
CA GLY A 35 -2.14 3.92 2.63
C GLY A 35 -3.38 4.74 2.29
N LEU A 36 -3.20 6.06 2.30
CA LEU A 36 -4.20 7.06 1.95
C LEU A 36 -3.97 7.56 0.52
N SER A 37 -5.01 7.60 -0.31
CA SER A 37 -4.96 8.17 -1.66
C SER A 37 -3.81 7.58 -2.50
N ALA A 38 -2.87 8.40 -2.96
CA ALA A 38 -1.66 7.95 -3.65
C ALA A 38 -0.76 7.03 -2.79
N GLY A 39 -0.81 7.14 -1.47
CA GLY A 39 -0.18 6.18 -0.56
C GLY A 39 -0.83 4.80 -0.62
N GLY A 40 -2.14 4.72 -0.88
CA GLY A 40 -2.85 3.47 -1.14
C GLY A 40 -2.39 2.83 -2.45
N ASN A 41 -2.17 3.65 -3.49
CA ASN A 41 -1.53 3.21 -4.73
C ASN A 41 -0.15 2.60 -4.48
N LEU A 42 0.71 3.32 -3.74
CA LEU A 42 2.05 2.86 -3.41
C LEU A 42 2.04 1.56 -2.58
N ALA A 43 1.11 1.43 -1.64
CA ALA A 43 0.94 0.20 -0.86
C ALA A 43 0.58 -0.98 -1.78
N MET A 44 -0.30 -0.78 -2.75
CA MET A 44 -0.64 -1.78 -3.76
C MET A 44 0.53 -2.09 -4.69
N ALA A 45 1.24 -1.07 -5.19
CA ALA A 45 2.41 -1.24 -6.04
C ALA A 45 3.50 -2.07 -5.35
N ALA A 46 3.76 -1.81 -4.07
CA ALA A 46 4.72 -2.56 -3.27
C ALA A 46 4.31 -4.02 -3.04
N LEU A 47 3.00 -4.32 -3.03
CA LEU A 47 2.50 -5.71 -2.96
C LEU A 47 2.54 -6.40 -4.31
N LEU A 48 2.17 -5.69 -5.38
CA LEU A 48 2.08 -6.25 -6.72
C LEU A 48 3.45 -6.44 -7.36
N ALA A 49 4.40 -5.53 -7.14
CA ALA A 49 5.73 -5.60 -7.76
C ALA A 49 6.40 -6.98 -7.67
N PRO A 50 6.53 -7.61 -6.49
CA PRO A 50 7.13 -8.95 -6.42
C PRO A 50 6.25 -10.03 -7.07
N LEU A 51 4.91 -9.93 -6.97
CA LEU A 51 3.97 -10.86 -7.61
C LEU A 51 4.05 -10.81 -9.15
N LEU A 52 4.28 -9.62 -9.70
CA LEU A 52 4.48 -9.41 -11.13
C LEU A 52 5.86 -9.91 -11.58
N LEU A 53 6.88 -9.80 -10.72
CA LEU A 53 8.22 -10.33 -10.98
C LEU A 53 8.28 -11.87 -10.98
N HIS A 54 7.42 -12.57 -10.22
CA HIS A 54 7.32 -14.03 -10.31
C HIS A 54 6.86 -14.53 -11.69
N HIS A 55 6.35 -13.64 -12.55
CA HIS A 55 6.02 -13.92 -13.95
C HIS A 55 7.05 -13.32 -14.94
N ALA A 56 8.09 -12.63 -14.44
CA ALA A 56 9.17 -12.12 -15.26
C ALA A 56 10.13 -13.24 -15.69
N PRO A 57 10.77 -13.13 -16.86
CA PRO A 57 11.74 -14.12 -17.29
C PRO A 57 12.89 -14.25 -16.26
N PRO A 58 13.46 -15.46 -16.09
CA PRO A 58 14.43 -15.79 -15.04
C PRO A 58 15.61 -14.81 -14.85
N PRO A 59 16.17 -14.15 -15.89
CA PRO A 59 17.28 -13.21 -15.71
C PRO A 59 16.94 -11.98 -14.85
N VAL A 60 15.66 -11.59 -14.81
CA VAL A 60 15.20 -10.42 -14.04
C VAL A 60 15.06 -10.75 -12.56
N VAL A 61 14.57 -11.96 -12.26
CA VAL A 61 14.38 -12.45 -10.89
C VAL A 61 15.71 -12.67 -10.19
N GLU A 62 16.72 -13.16 -10.92
CA GLU A 62 18.07 -13.38 -10.41
C GLU A 62 18.83 -12.07 -10.13
N ALA A 63 18.64 -11.04 -10.97
CA ALA A 63 19.29 -9.74 -10.82
C ALA A 63 18.79 -8.93 -9.61
N LEU A 64 17.54 -9.12 -9.19
CA LEU A 64 16.91 -8.37 -8.10
C LEU A 64 17.11 -9.01 -6.71
N GLY A 65 17.84 -10.13 -6.63
CA GLY A 65 18.10 -10.82 -5.37
C GLY A 65 16.82 -11.37 -4.76
N GLY A 66 16.44 -12.57 -5.20
CA GLY A 66 15.21 -13.27 -4.77
C GLY A 66 14.97 -13.19 -3.26
N CYS A 67 14.00 -12.37 -2.89
CA CYS A 67 13.39 -12.38 -1.57
C CYS A 67 11.92 -12.69 -1.80
N ASP A 68 11.46 -13.82 -1.26
CA ASP A 68 10.04 -14.16 -1.30
C ASP A 68 9.27 -13.02 -0.62
N PRO A 69 8.29 -12.41 -1.29
CA PRO A 69 7.56 -11.30 -0.72
C PRO A 69 6.82 -11.75 0.54
N VAL A 70 7.21 -11.20 1.68
CA VAL A 70 6.45 -11.38 2.92
C VAL A 70 5.14 -10.62 2.79
N MET A 71 4.07 -11.35 2.48
CA MET A 71 2.74 -10.78 2.38
C MET A 71 2.23 -10.32 3.74
N PRO A 72 1.61 -9.13 3.83
CA PRO A 72 0.97 -8.68 5.06
C PRO A 72 -0.27 -9.51 5.36
N ASP A 73 -0.66 -9.58 6.63
CA ASP A 73 -1.87 -10.32 7.06
C ASP A 73 -3.16 -9.69 6.53
N ALA A 74 -3.14 -8.39 6.23
CA ALA A 74 -4.22 -7.63 5.62
C ALA A 74 -3.70 -6.30 5.06
N ILE A 75 -4.46 -5.69 4.15
CA ILE A 75 -4.24 -4.33 3.66
C ILE A 75 -5.45 -3.43 3.91
N LEU A 76 -5.18 -2.20 4.36
CA LEU A 76 -6.18 -1.13 4.53
C LEU A 76 -5.91 0.01 3.55
N LEU A 77 -6.88 0.29 2.70
CA LEU A 77 -6.80 1.34 1.69
C LEU A 77 -7.82 2.44 2.02
N LEU A 78 -7.36 3.68 2.14
CA LEU A 78 -8.18 4.86 2.40
C LEU A 78 -8.21 5.71 1.13
N CYS A 79 -9.40 5.94 0.57
CA CYS A 79 -9.66 6.64 -0.70
C CYS A 79 -8.59 6.38 -1.78
N PRO A 80 -8.23 5.10 -2.06
CA PRO A 80 -7.00 4.81 -2.78
C PRO A 80 -7.06 5.22 -4.25
N VAL A 81 -5.93 5.69 -4.78
CA VAL A 81 -5.74 5.82 -6.23
C VAL A 81 -5.43 4.43 -6.79
N LEU A 82 -6.44 3.74 -7.34
CA LEU A 82 -6.25 2.40 -7.94
C LEU A 82 -6.13 2.44 -9.46
N ASN A 83 -6.45 3.60 -10.04
CA ASN A 83 -6.47 3.83 -11.47
C ASN A 83 -5.97 5.25 -11.77
N ILE A 84 -4.75 5.35 -12.28
CA ILE A 84 -4.16 6.61 -12.75
C ILE A 84 -4.61 6.90 -14.19
N CYS A 85 -5.15 5.92 -14.92
CA CYS A 85 -5.77 6.20 -16.21
C CYS A 85 -6.87 7.25 -16.03
N ARG A 86 -6.85 8.26 -16.90
CA ARG A 86 -7.83 9.34 -16.96
C ARG A 86 -9.18 8.86 -17.52
N SER A 87 -9.54 7.61 -17.29
CA SER A 87 -10.76 6.98 -17.77
C SER A 87 -11.97 7.70 -17.15
N PRO A 88 -13.00 8.02 -17.96
CA PRO A 88 -14.22 8.58 -17.41
C PRO A 88 -14.95 7.52 -16.56
N SER A 89 -15.47 7.93 -15.41
CA SER A 89 -16.39 7.15 -14.59
C SER A 89 -17.49 8.08 -14.05
N PRO A 90 -18.69 7.55 -13.72
CA PRO A 90 -19.74 8.33 -13.06
C PRO A 90 -19.25 9.20 -11.89
N SER A 91 -18.46 8.64 -10.96
CA SER A 91 -17.91 9.36 -9.81
C SER A 91 -16.97 10.50 -10.23
N ARG A 92 -16.08 10.27 -11.20
CA ARG A 92 -15.16 11.30 -11.72
C ARG A 92 -15.89 12.43 -12.43
N VAL A 93 -17.05 12.17 -13.02
CA VAL A 93 -17.87 13.19 -13.69
C VAL A 93 -18.70 13.97 -12.66
N VAL A 94 -19.41 13.26 -11.79
CA VAL A 94 -20.32 13.87 -10.80
C VAL A 94 -19.53 14.68 -9.75
N PHE A 95 -18.37 14.19 -9.34
CA PHE A 95 -17.51 14.82 -8.33
C PHE A 95 -16.27 15.47 -8.94
N ALA A 96 -16.36 15.93 -10.19
CA ALA A 96 -15.26 16.62 -10.87
C ALA A 96 -14.81 17.92 -10.16
N SER A 97 -15.68 18.49 -9.32
CA SER A 97 -15.44 19.69 -8.51
C SER A 97 -15.26 19.36 -7.02
N ASP A 98 -14.81 18.15 -6.68
CA ASP A 98 -14.46 17.78 -5.31
C ASP A 98 -13.54 18.82 -4.65
N VAL A 99 -13.73 19.04 -3.35
CA VAL A 99 -13.04 20.10 -2.60
C VAL A 99 -11.56 19.83 -2.35
N LEU A 100 -11.15 18.56 -2.35
CA LEU A 100 -9.77 18.14 -2.07
C LEU A 100 -9.08 17.60 -3.33
N LEU A 101 -9.81 16.90 -4.18
CA LEU A 101 -9.28 16.26 -5.39
C LEU A 101 -10.12 16.60 -6.64
N PRO A 102 -10.21 17.87 -7.05
CA PRO A 102 -10.93 18.23 -8.26
C PRO A 102 -10.24 17.65 -9.50
N GLN A 103 -11.03 17.44 -10.57
CA GLN A 103 -10.57 16.77 -11.80
C GLN A 103 -9.31 17.37 -12.43
N PRO A 104 -9.09 18.71 -12.47
CA PRO A 104 -7.83 19.28 -12.97
C PRO A 104 -6.61 18.86 -12.12
N LEU A 105 -6.76 18.79 -10.80
CA LEU A 105 -5.68 18.39 -9.90
C LEU A 105 -5.34 16.89 -10.06
N LEU A 106 -6.37 16.05 -10.14
CA LEU A 106 -6.20 14.62 -10.41
C LEU A 106 -5.48 14.37 -11.75
N LYS A 107 -5.83 15.13 -12.80
CA LYS A 107 -5.14 15.08 -14.10
C LYS A 107 -3.68 15.52 -13.99
N ALA A 108 -3.40 16.59 -13.25
CA ALA A 108 -2.05 17.08 -13.03
C ALA A 108 -1.18 16.05 -12.28
N PHE A 109 -1.73 15.38 -11.26
CA PHE A 109 -1.03 14.29 -10.59
C PHE A 109 -0.76 13.11 -11.52
N ALA A 110 -1.75 12.69 -12.34
CA ALA A 110 -1.53 11.64 -13.31
C ALA A 110 -0.39 11.99 -14.29
N THR A 111 -0.35 13.24 -14.77
CA THR A 111 0.74 13.75 -15.62
C THR A 111 2.10 13.73 -14.93
N ALA A 112 2.15 14.10 -13.64
CA ALA A 112 3.40 14.06 -12.89
C ALA A 112 3.90 12.62 -12.67
N TYR A 113 3.00 11.64 -12.54
CA TYR A 113 3.34 10.23 -12.39
C TYR A 113 3.80 9.59 -13.70
N ASP A 114 3.20 9.96 -14.84
CA ASP A 114 3.55 9.44 -16.15
C ASP A 114 4.73 10.19 -16.81
N ASN A 115 5.21 11.31 -16.26
CA ASN A 115 6.25 12.17 -16.86
C ASN A 115 5.93 12.56 -18.33
N ASP A 116 4.65 12.82 -18.65
CA ASP A 116 4.17 13.09 -20.02
C ASP A 116 4.49 11.95 -21.03
N SER A 117 4.78 10.75 -20.54
CA SER A 117 4.97 9.58 -21.39
C SER A 117 3.65 9.10 -22.00
N ASP A 118 3.76 8.31 -23.06
CA ASP A 118 2.60 7.78 -23.78
C ASP A 118 1.57 7.10 -22.86
N HIS A 119 0.30 7.19 -23.25
CA HIS A 119 -0.88 6.66 -22.54
C HIS A 119 -0.86 5.15 -22.22
N TRP A 120 0.17 4.39 -22.59
CA TRP A 120 0.26 2.98 -22.22
C TRP A 120 0.77 2.77 -20.79
N MET A 121 1.63 3.67 -20.27
CA MET A 121 2.21 3.52 -18.93
C MET A 121 1.15 3.65 -17.82
N VAL A 122 0.05 4.35 -18.08
CA VAL A 122 -1.08 4.42 -17.14
C VAL A 122 -1.81 3.08 -16.95
N ARG A 123 -1.66 2.11 -17.87
CA ARG A 123 -2.24 0.76 -17.74
C ARG A 123 -1.28 -0.25 -17.11
N ASP A 124 -0.06 0.16 -16.79
CA ASP A 124 0.87 -0.66 -16.04
C ASP A 124 0.28 -0.93 -14.63
N PRO A 125 0.20 -2.20 -14.20
CA PRO A 125 -0.29 -2.59 -12.88
C PRO A 125 0.38 -1.91 -11.68
N ILE A 126 1.62 -1.42 -11.82
CA ILE A 126 2.34 -0.70 -10.78
C ILE A 126 1.75 0.70 -10.56
N PHE A 127 1.34 1.38 -11.63
CA PHE A 127 0.70 2.69 -11.57
C PHE A 127 -0.81 2.59 -11.36
N SER A 128 -1.44 1.57 -11.94
CA SER A 128 -2.89 1.36 -11.88
C SER A 128 -3.19 -0.10 -11.50
N PRO A 129 -3.22 -0.41 -10.18
CA PRO A 129 -3.53 -1.75 -9.67
C PRO A 129 -4.78 -2.41 -10.26
N VAL A 130 -5.75 -1.64 -10.73
CA VAL A 130 -6.94 -2.17 -11.44
C VAL A 130 -6.62 -2.95 -12.71
N PHE A 131 -5.42 -2.83 -13.29
CA PHE A 131 -5.00 -3.58 -14.48
C PHE A 131 -4.07 -4.77 -14.16
N ALA A 132 -3.78 -5.03 -12.89
CA ALA A 132 -3.00 -6.22 -12.51
C ALA A 132 -3.65 -7.50 -13.05
N PRO A 133 -2.84 -8.50 -13.46
CA PRO A 133 -3.36 -9.80 -13.90
C PRO A 133 -4.07 -10.52 -12.76
N ASP A 134 -5.06 -11.34 -13.10
CA ASP A 134 -5.88 -12.04 -12.12
C ASP A 134 -5.02 -12.95 -11.21
N GLU A 135 -3.94 -13.53 -11.75
CA GLU A 135 -3.00 -14.39 -11.03
C GLU A 135 -2.32 -13.65 -9.88
N ALA A 136 -1.95 -12.39 -10.08
CA ALA A 136 -1.39 -11.54 -9.03
C ALA A 136 -2.48 -11.11 -8.04
N LEU A 137 -3.67 -10.74 -8.53
CA LEU A 137 -4.77 -10.28 -7.67
C LEU A 137 -5.30 -11.38 -6.75
N ARG A 138 -5.34 -12.64 -7.18
CA ARG A 138 -5.73 -13.79 -6.34
C ARG A 138 -4.83 -13.97 -5.12
N GLN A 139 -3.60 -13.49 -5.18
CA GLN A 139 -2.61 -13.60 -4.11
C GLN A 139 -2.69 -12.44 -3.12
N LEU A 140 -3.59 -11.47 -3.34
CA LEU A 140 -3.76 -10.36 -2.40
C LEU A 140 -4.26 -10.85 -1.04
N PRO A 141 -3.80 -10.20 0.05
CA PRO A 141 -4.29 -10.50 1.37
C PRO A 141 -5.70 -9.93 1.55
N PRO A 142 -6.40 -10.25 2.65
CA PRO A 142 -7.64 -9.59 3.02
C PRO A 142 -7.53 -8.07 2.86
N THR A 143 -8.40 -7.48 2.06
CA THR A 143 -8.32 -6.09 1.60
C THR A 143 -9.54 -5.32 2.05
N THR A 144 -9.33 -4.30 2.88
CA THR A 144 -10.40 -3.39 3.31
C THR A 144 -10.19 -2.03 2.64
N ILE A 145 -11.23 -1.51 2.01
CA ILE A 145 -11.23 -0.20 1.33
C ILE A 145 -12.23 0.71 2.01
N LEU A 146 -11.81 1.93 2.35
CA LEU A 146 -12.66 3.00 2.85
C LEU A 146 -12.64 4.11 1.81
N CYS A 147 -13.79 4.63 1.40
CA CYS A 147 -13.87 5.70 0.40
C CYS A 147 -15.01 6.67 0.70
N GLY A 148 -14.84 7.93 0.33
CA GLY A 148 -15.89 8.93 0.38
C GLY A 148 -16.99 8.64 -0.65
N GLY A 149 -18.24 8.89 -0.30
CA GLY A 149 -19.36 8.77 -1.24
C GLY A 149 -19.40 9.89 -2.29
N LEU A 150 -18.67 10.97 -2.04
CA LEU A 150 -18.53 12.13 -2.92
C LEU A 150 -17.12 12.19 -3.54
N ASP A 151 -16.36 11.09 -3.47
CA ASP A 151 -15.00 11.00 -3.97
C ASP A 151 -14.99 10.69 -5.49
N PRO A 152 -14.24 11.42 -6.32
CA PRO A 152 -14.07 11.08 -7.72
C PRO A 152 -13.50 9.67 -7.94
N LEU A 153 -12.76 9.10 -6.99
CA LEU A 153 -12.16 7.75 -7.07
C LEU A 153 -13.08 6.62 -6.56
N LEU A 154 -14.33 6.93 -6.22
CA LEU A 154 -15.27 5.95 -5.68
C LEU A 154 -15.49 4.75 -6.61
N ASP A 155 -15.71 4.99 -7.90
CA ASP A 155 -15.99 3.90 -8.84
C ASP A 155 -14.79 2.95 -8.96
N ASP A 156 -13.55 3.47 -8.98
CA ASP A 156 -12.35 2.64 -9.02
C ASP A 156 -12.25 1.73 -7.79
N SER A 157 -12.64 2.24 -6.61
CA SER A 157 -12.70 1.47 -5.37
C SER A 157 -13.79 0.39 -5.41
N VAL A 158 -14.96 0.70 -5.95
CA VAL A 158 -16.08 -0.25 -6.12
C VAL A 158 -15.71 -1.36 -7.10
N ASP A 159 -15.17 -0.99 -8.26
CA ASP A 159 -14.79 -1.92 -9.32
C ASP A 159 -13.67 -2.84 -8.86
N PHE A 160 -12.63 -2.29 -8.22
CA PHE A 160 -11.51 -3.09 -7.70
C PHE A 160 -11.96 -4.07 -6.63
N ASN A 161 -12.72 -3.61 -5.62
CA ASN A 161 -13.24 -4.50 -4.57
C ASN A 161 -14.14 -5.60 -5.15
N THR A 162 -14.99 -5.26 -6.12
CA THR A 162 -15.82 -6.24 -6.81
C THR A 162 -14.97 -7.27 -7.55
N ARG A 163 -13.92 -6.83 -8.24
CA ARG A 163 -13.01 -7.69 -9.00
C ARG A 163 -12.27 -8.68 -8.09
N ILE A 164 -11.64 -8.22 -7.01
CA ILE A 164 -10.88 -9.10 -6.11
C ILE A 164 -11.79 -10.09 -5.37
N ARG A 165 -13.01 -9.68 -4.98
CA ARG A 165 -13.99 -10.57 -4.33
C ARG A 165 -14.46 -11.69 -5.26
N ARG A 166 -14.64 -11.41 -6.56
CA ARG A 166 -14.96 -12.44 -7.56
C ARG A 166 -13.84 -13.47 -7.72
N MET A 167 -12.61 -13.11 -7.38
CA MET A 167 -11.46 -14.01 -7.40
C MET A 167 -11.24 -14.78 -6.09
N GLY A 168 -12.11 -14.60 -5.09
CA GLY A 168 -12.01 -15.28 -3.79
C GLY A 168 -11.17 -14.55 -2.75
N VAL A 169 -10.67 -13.34 -3.04
CA VAL A 169 -9.98 -12.52 -2.04
C VAL A 169 -11.01 -11.96 -1.04
N PRO A 170 -10.79 -12.07 0.28
CA PRO A 170 -11.64 -11.42 1.27
C PRO A 170 -11.57 -9.89 1.12
N GLY A 171 -12.62 -9.30 0.54
CA GLY A 171 -12.72 -7.87 0.27
C GLY A 171 -13.85 -7.20 1.04
N GLU A 172 -13.53 -6.09 1.71
CA GLU A 172 -14.49 -5.23 2.41
C GLU A 172 -14.44 -3.81 1.82
N LEU A 173 -15.61 -3.20 1.59
CA LEU A 173 -15.71 -1.82 1.12
C LEU A 173 -16.67 -1.04 2.00
N HIS A 174 -16.17 0.05 2.59
CA HIS A 174 -16.91 0.98 3.42
C HIS A 174 -17.02 2.33 2.70
N ILE A 175 -18.23 2.71 2.33
CA ILE A 175 -18.51 3.99 1.66
C ILE A 175 -19.09 4.97 2.68
N TYR A 176 -18.36 6.05 2.95
CA TYR A 176 -18.81 7.15 3.78
C TYR A 176 -19.57 8.17 2.93
N ARG A 177 -20.88 7.93 2.77
CA ARG A 177 -21.77 8.57 1.77
C ARG A 177 -21.65 10.10 1.64
N SER A 178 -21.37 10.80 2.74
CA SER A 178 -21.35 12.27 2.79
C SER A 178 -19.95 12.87 2.84
N LEU A 179 -18.89 12.04 2.79
CA LEU A 179 -17.51 12.53 2.80
C LEU A 179 -16.97 12.69 1.37
N PRO A 180 -16.17 13.75 1.13
CA PRO A 180 -15.35 13.90 -0.08
C PRO A 180 -14.16 12.93 -0.07
N HIS A 181 -13.20 13.14 -0.97
CA HIS A 181 -11.92 12.42 -0.99
C HIS A 181 -11.16 12.48 0.33
#